data_AF-A0A225DQF1-F1
#
_entry.id   AF-A0A225DQF1-F1
#
_cell.length_a   1.000
_cell.length_b   1.000
_cell.length_c   1.000
_cell.angle_alpha   90.00
_cell.angle_beta   90.00
_cell.angle_gamma   90.00
#
_symmetry.space_group_name_H-M   'P 1'
#
loop_
_entity.id
_entity.type
_entity.pdbx_description
1 polymer ?
#
loop_
_entity_poly.entity_id
_entity_poly.type
_entity_poly.pdbx_seq_one_letter_code
_entity_poly.pdbx_strand_id
1 'polypeptide(L)'
;MAGRFALETTFRDLKQVVGAGHQQVRRFAANVGAFHVCLWTFVMTEAWASTATPETLVGHRATAPWDDAARRPSHADKRRGWQREWQGKEIRAALRPGMTEAEIQAAAERLLDLAA
;
A
#
# COMPACT_ATOMS: atom_id res chain seq x y z
N MET A 1 -21.20 0.17 6.73
CA MET A 1 -21.52 -0.17 8.14
C MET A 1 -20.95 0.92 9.03
N ALA A 2 -21.78 1.79 9.61
CA ALA A 2 -21.32 2.87 10.48
C ALA A 2 -21.02 2.30 11.87
N GLY A 3 -19.75 2.02 12.15
CA GLY A 3 -19.30 1.61 13.47
C GLY A 3 -19.14 2.83 14.39
N ARG A 4 -19.50 2.69 15.67
CA ARG A 4 -19.36 3.75 16.69
C ARG A 4 -17.97 4.39 16.71
N PHE A 5 -16.93 3.63 16.38
CA PHE A 5 -15.53 4.05 16.39
C PHE A 5 -14.91 4.18 14.98
N ALA A 6 -15.75 4.31 13.94
CA ALA A 6 -15.26 4.35 12.56
C ALA A 6 -14.33 5.55 12.32
N LEU A 7 -14.70 6.73 12.83
CA LEU A 7 -13.92 7.96 12.66
C LEU A 7 -12.56 7.86 13.36
N GLU A 8 -12.55 7.37 14.59
CA GLU A 8 -11.33 7.16 15.38
C GLU A 8 -10.42 6.12 14.74
N THR A 9 -11.00 5.06 14.15
CA THR A 9 -10.26 4.06 13.40
C THR A 9 -9.61 4.69 12.16
N THR A 10 -10.37 5.48 11.38
CA THR A 10 -9.83 6.21 10.23
C THR A 10 -8.68 7.13 10.62
N PHE A 11 -8.82 7.91 11.69
CA PHE A 11 -7.74 8.79 12.14
C PHE A 11 -6.52 8.02 12.68
N ARG A 12 -6.73 6.87 13.32
CA ARG A 12 -5.64 5.97 13.72
C ARG A 12 -4.88 5.49 12.49
N ASP A 13 -5.58 4.95 11.50
CA ASP A 13 -4.97 4.39 10.29
C ASP A 13 -4.26 5.47 9.47
N LEU A 14 -4.84 6.66 9.35
CA LEU A 14 -4.21 7.79 8.67
C LEU A 14 -2.87 8.16 9.33
N LYS A 15 -2.81 8.18 10.66
CA LYS A 15 -1.59 8.50 11.40
C LYS A 15 -0.56 7.38 11.36
N GLN A 16 -0.98 6.15 11.67
CA GLN A 16 -0.09 5.02 11.96
C GLN A 16 0.24 4.17 10.73
N VAL A 17 -0.70 4.02 9.79
CA VAL A 17 -0.53 3.17 8.60
C VAL A 17 -0.06 4.00 7.41
N VAL A 18 -0.65 5.17 7.20
CA VAL A 18 -0.30 6.06 6.07
C VAL A 18 0.84 7.01 6.42
N GLY A 19 1.06 7.27 7.70
CA GLY A 19 2.20 8.05 8.17
C GLY A 19 1.95 9.55 8.33
N ALA A 20 0.69 10.00 8.36
CA ALA A 20 0.38 11.41 8.61
C ALA A 20 0.91 11.91 9.97
N GLY A 21 1.14 11.01 10.93
CA GLY A 21 1.74 11.34 12.22
C GLY A 21 3.27 11.49 12.21
N HIS A 22 3.93 11.19 11.09
CA HIS A 22 5.40 11.14 10.97
C HIS A 22 5.97 12.21 10.03
N GLN A 23 5.19 13.23 9.68
CA GLN A 23 5.61 14.29 8.76
C GLN A 23 6.62 15.24 9.42
N GLN A 24 7.83 15.33 8.84
CA GLN A 24 8.93 16.16 9.38
C GLN A 24 9.33 17.30 8.43
N VAL A 25 8.35 17.89 7.74
CA VAL A 25 8.60 19.01 6.82
C VAL A 25 8.65 20.35 7.56
N ARG A 26 9.60 21.21 7.19
CA ARG A 26 9.93 22.43 7.94
C ARG A 26 8.95 23.61 7.73
N ARG A 27 8.21 23.63 6.62
CA ARG A 27 7.31 24.73 6.26
C ARG A 27 5.86 24.32 6.46
N PHE A 28 5.04 25.20 7.02
CA PHE A 28 3.61 24.94 7.25
C PHE A 28 2.88 24.53 5.97
N ALA A 29 3.04 25.29 4.88
CA ALA A 29 2.41 24.94 3.60
C ALA A 29 2.86 23.56 3.06
N ALA A 30 4.13 23.20 3.28
CA ALA A 30 4.62 21.87 2.92
C ALA A 30 4.01 20.78 3.82
N ASN A 31 3.77 21.07 5.10
CA ASN A 31 3.09 20.16 6.03
C ASN A 31 1.65 19.89 5.59
N VAL A 32 0.92 20.96 5.25
CA VAL A 32 -0.42 20.85 4.67
C VAL A 32 -0.38 20.01 3.39
N GLY A 33 0.56 20.26 2.49
CA GLY A 33 0.73 19.47 1.26
C GLY A 33 0.99 17.99 1.55
N ALA A 34 1.93 17.68 2.45
CA ALA A 34 2.22 16.31 2.85
C ALA A 34 0.98 15.62 3.45
N PHE A 35 0.20 16.33 4.27
CA PHE A 35 -1.04 15.81 4.84
C PHE A 35 -2.07 15.44 3.78
N HIS A 36 -2.22 16.26 2.74
CA HIS A 36 -3.08 15.94 1.61
C HIS A 36 -2.61 14.70 0.84
N VAL A 37 -1.30 14.52 0.66
CA VAL A 37 -0.76 13.30 0.04
C VAL A 37 -1.11 12.06 0.86
N CYS A 38 -1.00 12.13 2.20
CA CYS A 38 -1.47 11.05 3.07
C CYS A 38 -2.97 10.79 2.92
N LEU A 39 -3.81 11.83 2.92
CA LEU A 39 -5.26 11.68 2.74
C LEU A 39 -5.60 11.02 1.40
N TRP A 40 -4.97 11.46 0.31
CA TRP A 40 -5.19 10.87 -1.01
C TRP A 40 -4.76 9.41 -1.05
N THR A 41 -3.62 9.08 -0.44
CA THR A 41 -3.14 7.69 -0.38
C THR A 41 -4.11 6.79 0.38
N PHE A 42 -4.68 7.28 1.48
CA PHE A 42 -5.72 6.59 2.24
C PHE A 42 -6.96 6.33 1.37
N VAL A 43 -7.49 7.39 0.73
CA VAL A 43 -8.71 7.32 -0.08
C VAL A 43 -8.52 6.39 -1.29
N MET A 44 -7.40 6.50 -2.00
CA MET A 44 -7.13 5.64 -3.15
C MET A 44 -7.01 4.16 -2.74
N THR A 45 -6.41 3.87 -1.59
CA THR A 45 -6.34 2.50 -1.05
C THR A 45 -7.73 1.94 -0.75
N GLU A 46 -8.60 2.73 -0.11
CA GLU A 46 -9.97 2.29 0.19
C GLU A 46 -10.83 2.17 -1.07
N ALA A 47 -10.66 3.07 -2.05
CA ALA A 47 -11.34 3.00 -3.33
C ALA A 47 -10.93 1.75 -4.11
N TRP A 48 -9.63 1.46 -4.22
CA TRP A 48 -9.12 0.22 -4.82
C TRP A 48 -9.68 -1.02 -4.09
N ALA A 49 -9.61 -1.03 -2.76
CA ALA A 49 -10.05 -2.15 -1.94
C ALA A 49 -11.56 -2.44 -2.08
N SER A 50 -12.36 -1.43 -2.41
CA SER A 50 -13.80 -1.60 -2.67
C SER A 50 -14.11 -2.46 -3.90
N THR A 51 -13.14 -2.58 -4.82
CA THR A 51 -13.25 -3.38 -6.05
C THR A 51 -12.38 -4.64 -6.05
N ALA A 52 -11.52 -4.81 -5.05
CA ALA A 52 -10.60 -5.94 -4.96
C ALA A 52 -11.28 -7.22 -4.44
N THR A 53 -10.78 -8.38 -4.84
CA THR A 53 -11.26 -9.65 -4.28
C THR A 53 -10.70 -9.85 -2.86
N PRO A 54 -11.40 -10.62 -2.00
CA PRO A 54 -10.91 -10.90 -0.64
C PRO A 54 -9.48 -11.45 -0.62
N GLU A 55 -9.14 -12.33 -1.56
CA GLU A 55 -7.82 -12.96 -1.68
C GLU A 55 -6.74 -11.92 -2.01
N THR A 56 -7.04 -10.92 -2.84
CA THR A 56 -6.08 -9.83 -3.13
C THR A 56 -5.80 -8.98 -1.88
N LEU A 57 -6.81 -8.76 -1.04
CA LEU A 57 -6.66 -7.97 0.19
C LEU A 57 -5.76 -8.67 1.22
N VAL A 58 -5.87 -10.00 1.37
CA VAL A 58 -5.23 -10.74 2.46
C VAL A 58 -4.23 -11.81 2.03
N GLY A 59 -3.97 -11.97 0.73
CA GLY A 59 -3.09 -13.04 0.22
C GLY A 59 -1.66 -13.00 0.77
N HIS A 60 -1.20 -11.84 1.24
CA HIS A 60 0.08 -11.70 1.93
C HIS A 60 0.13 -12.38 3.31
N ARG A 61 -1.01 -12.71 3.92
CA ARG A 61 -1.05 -13.40 5.22
C ARG A 61 -0.63 -14.85 5.14
N ALA A 62 -0.69 -15.47 3.95
CA ALA A 62 -0.25 -16.85 3.73
C ALA A 62 1.23 -17.09 4.09
N THR A 63 2.05 -16.02 4.10
CA THR A 63 3.46 -16.10 4.51
C THR A 63 3.68 -15.80 5.99
N ALA A 64 2.62 -15.52 6.76
CA ALA A 64 2.66 -15.20 8.18
C ALA A 64 1.83 -16.23 8.97
N PRO A 65 2.40 -17.39 9.34
CA PRO A 65 1.66 -18.49 9.99
C PRO A 65 1.08 -18.14 11.36
N TRP A 66 1.54 -17.05 11.98
CA TRP A 66 1.00 -16.51 13.24
C TRP A 66 -0.18 -15.55 13.02
N ASP A 67 -0.52 -15.21 11.77
CA ASP A 67 -1.63 -14.32 11.45
C ASP A 67 -2.91 -15.11 11.19
N ASP A 68 -4.03 -14.63 11.73
CA ASP A 68 -5.34 -15.23 11.51
C ASP A 68 -5.83 -14.90 10.09
N ALA A 69 -5.92 -15.92 9.24
CA ALA A 69 -6.40 -15.77 7.87
C ALA A 69 -7.84 -15.23 7.81
N ALA A 70 -8.68 -15.56 8.79
CA ALA A 70 -10.10 -15.21 8.83
C ALA A 70 -10.37 -13.80 9.39
N ARG A 71 -9.39 -13.13 10.01
CA ARG A 71 -9.62 -11.80 10.59
C ARG A 71 -10.01 -10.78 9.53
N ARG A 72 -10.90 -9.85 9.88
CA ARG A 72 -11.32 -8.76 8.98
C ARG A 72 -10.09 -8.00 8.42
N PRO A 73 -10.04 -7.71 7.11
CA PRO A 73 -9.00 -6.86 6.54
C PRO A 73 -8.99 -5.46 7.16
N SER A 74 -7.83 -5.07 7.69
CA SER A 74 -7.50 -3.72 8.16
C SER A 74 -7.10 -2.81 6.99
N HIS A 75 -6.98 -1.50 7.22
CA HIS A 75 -6.42 -0.58 6.22
C HIS A 75 -4.97 -0.97 5.84
N ALA A 76 -4.18 -1.44 6.80
CA ALA A 76 -2.82 -1.92 6.54
C ALA A 76 -2.79 -3.14 5.61
N ASP A 77 -3.72 -4.08 5.78
CA ASP A 77 -3.84 -5.24 4.88
C ASP A 77 -4.14 -4.77 3.44
N LYS A 78 -5.12 -3.87 3.28
CA LYS A 78 -5.50 -3.31 1.98
C LYS A 78 -4.33 -2.60 1.31
N ARG A 79 -3.62 -1.74 2.04
CA ARG A 79 -2.43 -1.03 1.52
C ARG A 79 -1.35 -2.00 1.05
N ARG A 80 -1.08 -3.05 1.83
CA ARG A 80 -0.10 -4.09 1.46
C ARG A 80 -0.56 -4.93 0.27
N GLY A 81 -1.85 -5.25 0.19
CA GLY A 81 -2.46 -5.92 -0.96
C GLY A 81 -2.30 -5.10 -2.24
N TRP A 82 -2.62 -3.80 -2.18
CA TRP A 82 -2.49 -2.90 -3.32
C TRP A 82 -1.03 -2.74 -3.77
N GLN A 83 -0.11 -2.59 -2.81
CA GLN A 83 1.33 -2.55 -3.08
C GLN A 83 1.81 -3.82 -3.80
N ARG A 84 1.39 -5.01 -3.35
CA ARG A 84 1.73 -6.27 -4.01
C ARG A 84 1.17 -6.37 -5.42
N GLU A 85 -0.05 -5.88 -5.66
CA GLU A 85 -0.62 -5.86 -7.01
C GLU A 85 0.22 -4.99 -7.95
N TRP A 86 0.58 -3.79 -7.50
CA TRP A 86 1.42 -2.86 -8.27
C TRP A 86 2.80 -3.46 -8.55
N GLN A 87 3.51 -3.93 -7.51
CA GLN A 87 4.81 -4.58 -7.66
C GLN A 87 4.73 -5.80 -8.57
N GLY A 88 3.68 -6.63 -8.46
CA GLY A 88 3.48 -7.78 -9.33
C GLY A 88 3.26 -7.41 -10.80
N LYS A 89 2.61 -6.27 -11.09
CA LYS A 89 2.47 -5.74 -12.45
C LYS A 89 3.83 -5.31 -13.02
N GLU A 90 4.63 -4.59 -12.24
CA GLU A 90 5.99 -4.17 -12.63
C GLU A 90 6.92 -5.36 -12.88
N ILE A 91 6.95 -6.33 -11.96
CA ILE A 91 7.75 -7.56 -12.10
C ILE A 91 7.36 -8.31 -13.38
N ARG A 92 6.05 -8.51 -13.63
CA ARG A 92 5.61 -9.21 -14.85
C ARG A 92 5.94 -8.44 -16.13
N ALA A 93 5.88 -7.11 -16.10
CA ALA A 93 6.27 -6.29 -17.24
C ALA A 93 7.78 -6.42 -17.55
N ALA A 94 8.61 -6.56 -16.51
CA ALA A 94 10.04 -6.82 -16.61
C ALA A 94 10.38 -8.24 -17.08
N LEU A 95 9.53 -9.23 -16.81
CA LEU A 95 9.74 -10.62 -17.22
C LEU A 95 9.15 -10.94 -18.61
N ARG A 96 8.85 -9.93 -19.43
CA ARG A 96 8.29 -10.15 -20.77
C ARG A 96 9.27 -10.93 -21.66
N PRO A 97 8.79 -11.86 -22.51
CA PRO A 97 9.65 -12.56 -23.46
C PRO A 97 10.40 -11.59 -24.37
N GLY A 98 11.68 -11.88 -24.64
CA GLY A 98 12.51 -11.10 -25.57
C GLY A 98 13.18 -9.86 -24.96
N MET A 99 13.19 -9.70 -23.63
CA MET A 99 14.01 -8.67 -23.00
C MET A 99 15.51 -8.95 -23.12
N THR A 100 16.26 -7.88 -23.33
CA THR A 100 17.73 -7.88 -23.27
C THR A 100 18.22 -7.92 -21.82
N GLU A 101 19.44 -8.39 -21.60
CA GLU A 101 20.09 -8.40 -20.28
C GLU A 101 20.11 -7.00 -19.63
N ALA A 102 20.32 -5.95 -20.43
CA ALA A 102 20.29 -4.57 -19.96
C ALA A 102 18.89 -4.14 -19.47
N GLU A 103 17.82 -4.54 -20.15
CA GLU A 103 16.44 -4.24 -19.72
C GLU A 103 16.07 -4.98 -18.43
N ILE A 104 16.53 -6.23 -18.28
CA ILE A 104 16.33 -7.02 -17.07
C ILE A 104 17.06 -6.36 -15.89
N GLN A 105 18.33 -5.97 -16.07
CA GLN A 105 19.12 -5.30 -15.04
C GLN A 105 18.46 -3.97 -14.61
N ALA A 106 18.03 -3.14 -15.56
CA ALA A 106 17.36 -1.88 -15.26
C ALA A 106 16.03 -2.10 -14.52
N ALA A 107 15.31 -3.18 -14.81
CA ALA A 107 14.10 -3.52 -14.08
C ALA A 107 14.39 -4.03 -12.66
N ALA A 108 15.43 -4.85 -12.49
CA ALA A 108 15.86 -5.30 -11.17
C ALA A 108 16.26 -4.13 -10.28
N GLU A 109 17.01 -3.15 -10.81
CA GLU A 109 17.38 -1.92 -10.10
C GLU A 109 16.14 -1.12 -9.69
N ARG A 110 15.17 -0.89 -10.60
CA ARG A 110 13.90 -0.23 -10.25
C ARG A 110 13.13 -0.97 -9.15
N LEU A 111 13.13 -2.30 -9.16
CA LEU A 111 12.46 -3.11 -8.14
C LEU A 111 13.18 -3.04 -6.79
N LEU A 112 14.51 -3.00 -6.79
CA LEU A 112 15.32 -2.80 -5.58
C LEU A 112 15.07 -1.40 -4.98
N ASP A 113 15.02 -0.36 -5.82
CA ASP A 113 14.71 1.01 -5.40
C ASP A 113 13.30 1.12 -4.79
N LEU A 114 12.33 0.35 -5.31
CA LEU A 114 10.97 0.30 -4.77
C LEU A 114 10.84 -0.49 -3.45
N ALA A 115 11.84 -1.30 -3.12
CA ALA A 115 11.87 -2.12 -1.90
C ALA A 115 12.71 -1.49 -0.77
N ALA A 116 13.57 -0.52 -1.09
CA ALA A 116 14.35 0.28 -0.15
C ALA A 116 13.50 1.33 0.59
#